data_AF-A0A497J5T0-F1
#
_entry.id   AF-A0A497J5T0-F1
#
_cell.length_a   1.000
_cell.length_b   1.000
_cell.length_c   1.000
_cell.angle_alpha   90.00
_cell.angle_beta   90.00
_cell.angle_gamma   90.00
#
_symmetry.space_group_name_H-M   'P 1'
#
loop_
_entity.id
_entity.type
_entity.pdbx_description
1 polymer ?
#
loop_
_entity_poly.entity_id
_entity_poly.type
_entity_poly.pdbx_seq_one_letter_code
_entity_poly.pdbx_strand_id
1 'polypeptide(L)'
;MTHSYAFFLGCTIPTRNFGYELSTRKVCEALGIILEEMQGFICCGTPIKNISEKAWLCMASYNLALAEEKGLDILVLCNGCVNSLKKANFLLKKDEDLKAEVNEVLSKVGREYNGSIEVKHLIQVLYEDIGIDEIKSKIKNKLNLRVASHTGCHLVKPSYAMKFDDPEKPTILDELIEITGAKSIEYMYKNLCCGQPIRGLNDEVSLRIAKE
;
A
#
# COMPACT_ATOMS: atom_id res chain seq x y z
N MET A 1 -9.96 18.23 9.25
CA MET A 1 -8.67 17.91 9.88
C MET A 1 -7.66 17.78 8.76
N THR A 2 -6.45 18.29 8.92
CA THR A 2 -5.42 18.18 7.87
C THR A 2 -4.67 16.86 8.08
N HIS A 3 -4.71 15.97 7.09
CA HIS A 3 -4.01 14.68 7.16
C HIS A 3 -2.65 14.82 6.49
N SER A 4 -1.56 14.48 7.18
CA SER A 4 -0.20 14.49 6.62
C SER A 4 0.44 13.12 6.75
N TYR A 5 1.07 12.66 5.66
CA TYR A 5 1.70 11.34 5.60
C TYR A 5 3.07 11.40 4.93
N ALA A 6 3.98 10.56 5.41
CA ALA A 6 5.21 10.21 4.73
C ALA A 6 4.89 9.45 3.42
N PHE A 7 5.18 10.04 2.27
CA PHE A 7 4.72 9.51 0.99
C PHE A 7 5.69 8.47 0.42
N PHE A 8 5.27 7.20 0.38
CA PHE A 8 6.09 6.09 -0.09
C PHE A 8 5.69 5.65 -1.50
N LEU A 9 6.54 5.98 -2.48
CA LEU A 9 6.32 5.69 -3.89
C LEU A 9 6.71 4.26 -4.31
N GLY A 10 7.56 3.59 -3.54
CA GLY A 10 8.16 2.32 -3.94
C GLY A 10 9.08 2.47 -5.16
N CYS A 11 9.16 1.43 -5.99
CA CYS A 11 10.11 1.38 -7.11
C CYS A 11 9.47 1.55 -8.49
N THR A 12 8.40 0.80 -8.79
CA THR A 12 7.81 0.76 -10.14
C THR A 12 7.05 2.05 -10.49
N ILE A 13 6.32 2.63 -9.55
CA ILE A 13 5.51 3.83 -9.78
C ILE A 13 6.39 5.00 -10.25
N PRO A 14 7.45 5.40 -9.54
CA PRO A 14 8.27 6.55 -9.93
C PRO A 14 9.20 6.26 -11.12
N THR A 15 9.26 5.03 -11.65
CA THR A 15 10.17 4.67 -12.76
C THR A 15 9.47 4.18 -14.02
N ARG A 16 8.20 3.78 -13.93
CA ARG A 16 7.43 3.17 -15.03
C ARG A 16 6.00 3.67 -15.12
N ASN A 17 5.41 4.21 -14.04
CA ASN A 17 4.00 4.62 -14.01
C ASN A 17 3.81 6.01 -13.37
N PHE A 18 4.50 7.01 -13.93
CA PHE A 18 4.47 8.40 -13.47
C PHE A 18 3.05 9.00 -13.43
N GLY A 19 2.16 8.54 -14.31
CA GLY A 19 0.77 9.00 -14.36
C GLY A 19 -0.01 8.66 -13.08
N TYR A 20 0.30 7.54 -12.44
CA TYR A 20 -0.34 7.14 -11.19
C TYR A 20 0.10 8.00 -10.00
N GLU A 21 1.38 8.35 -9.93
CA GLU A 21 1.87 9.30 -8.93
C GLU A 21 1.26 10.68 -9.13
N LEU A 22 1.30 11.20 -10.36
CA LEU A 22 0.80 12.54 -10.67
C LEU A 22 -0.69 12.68 -10.35
N SER A 23 -1.51 11.69 -10.73
CA SER A 23 -2.94 11.69 -10.43
C SER A 23 -3.19 11.60 -8.93
N THR A 24 -2.44 10.76 -8.21
CA THR A 24 -2.57 10.66 -6.75
C THR A 24 -2.28 11.99 -6.06
N ARG A 25 -1.19 12.67 -6.42
CA ARG A 25 -0.84 13.98 -5.84
C ARG A 25 -1.96 14.99 -6.04
N LYS A 26 -2.56 15.03 -7.23
CA LYS A 26 -3.68 15.93 -7.54
C LYS A 26 -4.96 15.58 -6.77
N VAL A 27 -5.24 14.30 -6.58
CA VAL A 27 -6.37 13.84 -5.75
C VAL A 27 -6.13 14.22 -4.28
N CYS A 28 -4.94 13.95 -3.74
CA CYS A 28 -4.57 14.31 -2.36
C CYS A 28 -4.66 15.82 -2.13
N GLU A 29 -4.14 16.65 -3.04
CA GLU A 29 -4.25 18.11 -3.01
C GLU A 29 -5.71 18.57 -2.95
N ALA A 30 -6.58 18.01 -3.81
CA ALA A 30 -8.01 18.35 -3.84
C ALA A 30 -8.77 17.93 -2.58
N LEU A 31 -8.29 16.91 -1.87
CA LEU A 31 -8.85 16.39 -0.62
C LEU A 31 -8.17 16.96 0.63
N GLY A 32 -7.18 17.85 0.48
CA GLY A 32 -6.44 18.44 1.61
C GLY A 32 -5.51 17.47 2.35
N ILE A 33 -5.07 16.40 1.68
CA ILE A 33 -4.04 15.48 2.19
C ILE A 33 -2.67 16.03 1.82
N ILE A 34 -1.81 16.20 2.82
CA ILE A 34 -0.41 16.60 2.67
C ILE A 34 0.43 15.33 2.48
N LEU A 35 1.19 15.31 1.38
CA LEU A 35 2.14 14.25 1.06
C LEU A 35 3.56 14.78 1.32
N GLU A 36 4.17 14.32 2.39
CA GLU A 36 5.53 14.70 2.79
C GLU A 36 6.55 13.83 2.05
N GLU A 37 7.47 14.49 1.35
CA GLU A 37 8.55 13.80 0.64
C GLU A 37 9.59 13.27 1.63
N MET A 38 9.88 11.99 1.52
CA MET A 38 10.84 11.32 2.39
C MET A 38 12.12 11.01 1.63
N GLN A 39 13.16 11.80 1.87
CA GLN A 39 14.48 11.50 1.35
C GLN A 39 15.05 10.25 2.03
N GLY A 40 15.46 9.27 1.23
CA GLY A 40 16.13 8.07 1.71
C GLY A 40 15.26 6.83 1.83
N PHE A 41 13.96 6.90 1.50
CA PHE A 41 13.19 5.65 1.34
C PHE A 41 13.87 4.71 0.33
N ILE A 42 13.92 3.44 0.70
CA ILE A 42 14.46 2.36 -0.11
C ILE A 42 13.34 1.40 -0.54
N CYS A 43 13.69 0.38 -1.32
CA CYS A 43 12.76 -0.68 -1.66
C CYS A 43 12.11 -1.28 -0.41
N CYS A 44 10.79 -1.52 -0.46
CA CYS A 44 10.02 -2.13 0.63
C CYS A 44 10.45 -3.58 0.98
N GLY A 45 11.37 -4.18 0.22
CA GLY A 45 11.93 -5.51 0.49
C GLY A 45 11.12 -6.69 -0.04
N THR A 46 9.96 -6.48 -0.66
CA THR A 46 9.11 -7.59 -1.18
C THR A 46 9.87 -8.60 -2.04
N PRO A 47 10.74 -8.21 -3.00
CA PRO A 47 11.47 -9.17 -3.82
C PRO A 47 12.48 -10.04 -3.03
N ILE A 48 12.98 -9.53 -1.90
CA ILE A 48 14.02 -10.19 -1.10
C ILE A 48 13.42 -11.17 -0.08
N LYS A 49 12.14 -11.01 0.27
CA LYS A 49 11.47 -11.75 1.33
C LYS A 49 11.57 -13.27 1.19
N ASN A 50 11.46 -13.80 -0.03
CA ASN A 50 11.54 -15.25 -0.28
C ASN A 50 12.98 -15.79 -0.26
N ILE A 51 13.98 -14.90 -0.24
CA ILE A 51 15.41 -15.25 -0.19
C ILE A 51 15.91 -15.13 1.26
N SER A 52 15.57 -14.03 1.94
CA SER A 52 15.95 -13.79 3.32
C SER A 52 14.88 -12.96 4.03
N GLU A 53 14.18 -13.59 4.97
CA GLU A 53 13.17 -12.91 5.79
C GLU A 53 13.80 -11.83 6.68
N LYS A 54 14.98 -12.10 7.25
CA LYS A 54 15.73 -11.11 8.05
C LYS A 54 16.11 -9.88 7.22
N ALA A 55 16.62 -10.06 6.00
CA ALA A 55 16.97 -8.93 5.14
C ALA A 55 15.74 -8.11 4.74
N TRP A 56 14.64 -8.78 4.37
CA TRP A 56 13.36 -8.12 4.08
C TRP A 56 12.88 -7.29 5.28
N LEU A 57 12.88 -7.88 6.47
CA LEU A 57 12.41 -7.22 7.68
C LEU A 57 13.26 -6.00 8.01
N CYS A 58 14.59 -6.09 7.93
CA CYS A 58 15.49 -4.95 8.14
C CYS A 58 15.23 -3.82 7.12
N MET A 59 15.07 -4.16 5.83
CA MET A 59 14.78 -3.15 4.79
C MET A 59 13.43 -2.47 4.97
N ALA A 60 12.39 -3.24 5.30
CA ALA A 60 11.08 -2.69 5.59
C ALA A 60 11.14 -1.76 6.82
N SER A 61 11.82 -2.19 7.87
CA SER A 61 11.97 -1.45 9.14
C SER A 61 12.79 -0.19 9.00
N TYR A 62 13.78 -0.16 8.09
CA TYR A 62 14.50 1.07 7.76
C TYR A 62 13.53 2.18 7.29
N ASN A 63 12.57 1.83 6.42
CA ASN A 63 11.57 2.77 5.96
C ASN A 63 10.59 3.16 7.09
N LEU A 64 10.21 2.21 7.95
CA LEU A 64 9.36 2.52 9.10
C LEU A 64 10.03 3.50 10.07
N ALA A 65 11.30 3.24 10.44
CA ALA A 65 12.10 4.11 11.28
C ALA A 65 12.24 5.53 10.69
N LEU A 66 12.50 5.63 9.38
CA LEU A 66 12.64 6.92 8.71
C LEU A 66 11.37 7.78 8.80
N ALA A 67 10.19 7.17 8.65
CA ALA A 67 8.91 7.88 8.80
C ALA A 67 8.60 8.20 10.27
N GLU A 68 8.95 7.29 11.18
CA GLU A 68 8.78 7.47 12.62
C GLU A 68 9.63 8.62 13.18
N GLU A 69 10.85 8.83 12.69
CA GLU A 69 11.68 9.99 13.03
C GLU A 69 11.01 11.34 12.70
N LYS A 70 10.07 11.35 11.75
CA LYS A 70 9.26 12.53 11.41
C LYS A 70 7.92 12.56 12.14
N GLY A 71 7.58 11.51 12.90
CA GLY A 71 6.28 11.36 13.55
C GLY A 71 5.13 11.24 12.55
N LEU A 72 5.37 10.67 11.37
CA LEU A 72 4.39 10.56 10.30
C LEU A 72 4.06 9.10 9.99
N ASP A 73 2.77 8.82 9.84
CA ASP A 73 2.30 7.58 9.22
C ASP A 73 2.68 7.54 7.74
N ILE A 74 2.84 6.34 7.19
CA ILE A 74 3.25 6.15 5.79
C ILE A 74 2.02 5.97 4.90
N LEU A 75 1.90 6.77 3.83
CA LEU A 75 0.94 6.55 2.75
C LEU A 75 1.61 5.83 1.58
N VAL A 76 1.02 4.72 1.15
CA VAL A 76 1.56 3.82 0.12
C VAL A 76 0.57 3.63 -1.02
N LEU A 77 1.06 3.54 -2.26
CA LEU A 77 0.23 3.36 -3.46
C LEU A 77 0.21 1.95 -4.05
N CYS A 78 1.13 1.10 -3.58
CA CYS A 78 1.35 -0.24 -4.11
C CYS A 78 0.93 -1.30 -3.09
N ASN A 79 0.10 -2.25 -3.52
CA ASN A 79 -0.33 -3.40 -2.71
C ASN A 79 0.86 -4.19 -2.13
N GLY A 80 1.91 -4.42 -2.93
CA GLY A 80 3.11 -5.10 -2.46
C GLY A 80 3.84 -4.33 -1.36
N CYS A 81 3.96 -3.01 -1.52
CA CYS A 81 4.64 -2.15 -0.55
C CYS A 81 3.84 -2.04 0.75
N VAL A 82 2.53 -1.81 0.71
CA VAL A 82 1.70 -1.72 1.92
C VAL A 82 1.71 -3.05 2.66
N ASN A 83 1.61 -4.19 1.97
CA ASN A 83 1.71 -5.50 2.59
C ASN A 83 3.05 -5.72 3.30
N SER A 84 4.14 -5.36 2.62
CA SER A 84 5.50 -5.51 3.14
C SER A 84 5.69 -4.71 4.42
N LEU A 85 5.35 -3.41 4.37
CA LEU A 85 5.57 -2.47 5.46
C LEU A 85 4.58 -2.72 6.61
N LYS A 86 3.28 -2.97 6.34
CA LYS A 86 2.32 -3.35 7.39
C LYS A 86 2.69 -4.66 8.07
N LYS A 87 3.12 -5.69 7.32
CA LYS A 87 3.51 -6.97 7.92
C LYS A 87 4.75 -6.79 8.80
N ALA A 88 5.75 -6.05 8.35
CA ALA A 88 6.92 -5.72 9.18
C ALA A 88 6.51 -4.97 10.45
N ASN A 89 5.68 -3.93 10.32
CA ASN A 89 5.16 -3.17 11.45
C ASN A 89 4.43 -4.07 12.46
N PHE A 90 3.51 -4.91 11.98
CA PHE A 90 2.76 -5.85 12.82
C PHE A 90 3.67 -6.82 13.58
N LEU A 91 4.68 -7.40 12.91
CA LEU A 91 5.59 -8.35 13.54
C LEU A 91 6.40 -7.68 14.66
N LEU A 92 6.96 -6.51 14.40
CA LEU A 92 7.84 -5.80 15.35
C LEU A 92 7.07 -5.20 16.52
N LYS A 93 5.81 -4.79 16.33
CA LYS A 93 4.93 -4.36 17.42
C LYS A 93 4.53 -5.52 18.34
N LYS A 94 4.59 -6.76 17.85
CA LYS A 94 4.16 -7.95 18.59
C LYS A 94 5.31 -8.69 19.27
N ASP A 95 6.50 -8.60 18.71
CA ASP A 95 7.69 -9.36 19.12
C ASP A 95 8.83 -8.39 19.44
N GLU A 96 9.02 -8.13 20.74
CA GLU A 96 10.05 -7.21 21.24
C GLU A 96 11.48 -7.74 21.01
N ASP A 97 11.68 -9.06 21.05
CA ASP A 97 12.99 -9.66 20.79
C ASP A 97 13.36 -9.49 19.30
N LEU A 98 12.41 -9.75 18.41
CA LEU A 98 12.59 -9.51 16.97
C LEU A 98 12.84 -8.02 16.68
N LYS A 99 12.14 -7.12 17.38
CA LYS A 99 12.36 -5.68 17.29
C LYS A 99 13.77 -5.29 17.74
N ALA A 100 14.25 -5.85 18.85
CA ALA A 100 15.60 -5.62 19.33
C ALA A 100 16.66 -6.11 18.32
N GLU A 101 16.49 -7.30 17.73
CA GLU A 101 17.40 -7.80 16.68
C GLU A 101 17.46 -6.90 15.45
N VAL A 102 16.30 -6.41 14.99
CA VAL A 102 16.23 -5.49 13.85
C VAL A 102 16.88 -4.15 14.19
N ASN A 103 16.63 -3.62 15.40
CA ASN A 103 17.24 -2.37 15.86
C ASN A 103 18.76 -2.50 16.01
N GLU A 104 19.32 -3.67 16.33
CA GLU A 104 20.77 -3.89 16.28
C GLU A 104 21.33 -3.63 14.87
N VAL A 105 20.62 -4.05 13.82
CA VAL A 105 21.01 -3.79 12.42
C VAL A 105 20.80 -2.32 12.06
N LEU A 106 19.66 -1.73 12.42
CA LEU A 106 19.35 -0.32 12.12
C LEU A 106 20.32 0.64 12.82
N SER A 107 20.79 0.31 14.02
CA SER A 107 21.75 1.13 14.78
C SER A 107 23.06 1.35 14.01
N LYS A 108 23.48 0.39 13.18
CA LYS A 108 24.69 0.48 12.34
C LYS A 108 24.57 1.55 11.25
N VAL A 109 23.36 1.99 10.95
CA VAL A 109 23.07 3.11 10.04
C VAL A 109 22.42 4.30 10.76
N GLY A 110 22.53 4.35 12.09
CA GLY A 110 22.07 5.46 12.91
C GLY A 110 20.55 5.59 13.00
N ARG A 111 19.81 4.48 12.93
CA ARG A 111 18.34 4.45 13.02
C ARG A 111 17.85 3.47 14.08
N GLU A 112 16.63 3.69 14.54
CA GLU A 112 15.92 2.83 15.48
C GLU A 112 14.42 2.84 15.17
N TYR A 113 13.73 1.72 15.36
CA TYR A 113 12.28 1.61 15.21
C TYR A 113 11.61 1.27 16.54
N ASN A 114 10.62 2.07 16.93
CA ASN A 114 9.91 1.98 18.21
C ASN A 114 8.50 1.41 18.08
N GLY A 115 7.86 1.52 16.91
CA GLY A 115 6.52 1.01 16.68
C GLY A 115 5.40 2.01 16.99
N SER A 116 5.61 3.29 16.72
CA SER A 116 4.63 4.36 17.00
C SER A 116 3.81 4.80 15.79
N ILE A 117 4.18 4.37 14.58
CA ILE A 117 3.50 4.75 13.34
C ILE A 117 2.64 3.63 12.75
N GLU A 118 1.76 4.02 11.83
CA GLU A 118 0.98 3.15 10.97
C GLU A 118 1.38 3.29 9.50
N VAL A 119 1.00 2.28 8.70
CA VAL A 119 1.19 2.27 7.25
C VAL A 119 -0.18 2.11 6.62
N LYS A 120 -0.59 3.00 5.74
CA LYS A 120 -1.89 2.95 5.07
C LYS A 120 -1.74 2.92 3.55
N HIS A 121 -2.62 2.19 2.89
CA HIS A 121 -2.76 2.28 1.44
C HIS A 121 -3.59 3.53 1.08
N LEU A 122 -3.41 4.11 -0.10
CA LEU A 122 -4.24 5.24 -0.57
C LEU A 122 -5.74 4.95 -0.44
N ILE A 123 -6.19 3.77 -0.87
CA ILE A 123 -7.60 3.33 -0.77
C ILE A 123 -8.08 3.38 0.69
N GLN A 124 -7.23 2.96 1.63
CA GLN A 124 -7.56 3.00 3.06
C GLN A 124 -7.66 4.42 3.58
N VAL A 125 -6.73 5.32 3.21
CA VAL A 125 -6.79 6.74 3.59
C VAL A 125 -8.05 7.39 3.02
N LEU A 126 -8.37 7.14 1.75
CA LEU A 126 -9.59 7.66 1.12
C LEU A 126 -10.86 7.18 1.85
N TYR A 127 -10.91 5.90 2.23
CA TYR A 127 -12.10 5.32 2.82
C TYR A 127 -12.26 5.65 4.32
N GLU A 128 -11.20 5.48 5.12
CA GLU A 128 -11.26 5.62 6.59
C GLU A 128 -10.99 7.05 7.06
N ASP A 129 -10.00 7.73 6.47
CA ASP A 129 -9.54 9.02 6.99
C ASP A 129 -10.29 10.20 6.36
N ILE A 130 -10.61 10.11 5.06
CA ILE A 130 -11.38 11.14 4.34
C ILE A 130 -12.88 10.85 4.37
N GLY A 131 -13.26 9.60 4.08
CA GLY A 131 -14.65 9.18 4.03
C GLY A 131 -15.34 9.45 2.70
N ILE A 132 -16.32 8.59 2.39
CA ILE A 132 -17.05 8.59 1.12
C ILE A 132 -17.76 9.91 0.84
N ASP A 133 -18.40 10.51 1.85
CA ASP A 133 -19.21 11.73 1.65
C ASP A 133 -18.35 12.94 1.27
N GLU A 134 -17.18 13.11 1.88
CA GLU A 134 -16.24 14.18 1.53
C GLU A 134 -15.74 13.99 0.10
N ILE A 135 -15.34 12.77 -0.28
CA ILE A 135 -14.90 12.47 -1.66
C ILE A 135 -16.02 12.81 -2.64
N LYS A 136 -17.25 12.35 -2.36
CA LYS A 136 -18.42 12.59 -3.22
C LYS A 136 -18.70 14.07 -3.43
N SER A 137 -18.49 14.90 -2.41
CA SER A 137 -18.68 16.35 -2.48
C SER A 137 -17.69 17.05 -3.44
N LYS A 138 -16.52 16.46 -3.69
CA LYS A 138 -15.46 17.02 -4.55
C LYS A 138 -15.54 16.55 -6.00
N ILE A 139 -16.43 15.61 -6.32
CA ILE A 139 -16.56 15.04 -7.66
C ILE A 139 -17.21 16.05 -8.59
N LYS A 140 -16.41 16.62 -9.50
CA LYS A 140 -16.87 17.60 -10.49
C LYS A 140 -17.44 16.97 -11.75
N ASN A 141 -16.89 15.84 -12.18
CA ASN A 141 -17.28 15.13 -13.40
C ASN A 141 -17.61 13.68 -13.04
N LYS A 142 -18.85 13.27 -13.26
CA LYS A 142 -19.26 11.88 -13.09
C LYS A 142 -18.77 11.05 -14.27
N LEU A 143 -18.17 9.91 -13.98
CA LEU A 143 -17.72 8.96 -14.99
C LEU A 143 -18.91 8.11 -15.44
N ASN A 144 -19.12 7.95 -16.74
CA ASN A 144 -20.11 7.00 -17.29
C ASN A 144 -19.38 5.80 -17.89
N LEU A 145 -18.70 5.04 -17.03
CA LEU A 145 -17.84 3.91 -17.42
C LEU A 145 -18.26 2.64 -16.68
N ARG A 146 -18.04 1.50 -17.32
CA ARG A 146 -18.10 0.18 -16.67
C ARG A 146 -16.66 -0.21 -16.32
N VAL A 147 -16.40 -0.51 -15.05
CA VAL A 147 -15.05 -0.74 -14.53
C VAL A 147 -14.99 -2.13 -13.93
N ALA A 148 -14.10 -2.98 -14.44
CA ALA A 148 -13.73 -4.23 -13.79
C ALA A 148 -12.66 -3.91 -12.73
N SER A 149 -13.06 -3.89 -11.46
CA SER A 149 -12.14 -3.62 -10.37
C SER A 149 -11.30 -4.85 -10.03
N HIS A 150 -10.06 -4.61 -9.57
CA HIS A 150 -9.18 -5.66 -9.09
C HIS A 150 -8.46 -5.18 -7.83
N THR A 151 -8.98 -5.56 -6.66
CA THR A 151 -8.45 -5.15 -5.35
C THR A 151 -7.01 -5.63 -5.14
N GLY A 152 -6.69 -6.79 -5.70
CA GLY A 152 -5.39 -7.44 -5.55
C GLY A 152 -5.22 -8.09 -4.17
N CYS A 153 -4.45 -9.18 -4.13
CA CYS A 153 -4.35 -10.03 -2.95
C CYS A 153 -3.69 -9.33 -1.74
N HIS A 154 -2.64 -8.56 -1.96
CA HIS A 154 -1.82 -7.98 -0.91
C HIS A 154 -2.45 -6.77 -0.19
N LEU A 155 -3.55 -6.22 -0.71
CA LEU A 155 -4.26 -5.14 -0.03
C LEU A 155 -5.11 -5.65 1.15
N VAL A 156 -5.59 -6.90 1.07
CA VAL A 156 -6.53 -7.48 2.04
C VAL A 156 -6.00 -8.74 2.72
N LYS A 157 -4.95 -9.37 2.18
CA LYS A 157 -4.28 -10.55 2.75
C LYS A 157 -2.81 -10.24 3.09
N PRO A 158 -2.26 -10.79 4.19
CA PRO A 158 -2.93 -11.65 5.17
C PRO A 158 -3.82 -10.86 6.13
N SER A 159 -4.97 -11.42 6.49
CA SER A 159 -6.00 -10.74 7.29
C SER A 159 -5.52 -10.30 8.68
N TYR A 160 -4.58 -11.03 9.29
CA TYR A 160 -4.04 -10.68 10.61
C TYR A 160 -3.26 -9.36 10.63
N ALA A 161 -2.66 -8.95 9.50
CA ALA A 161 -1.84 -7.74 9.39
C ALA A 161 -2.56 -6.63 8.64
N MET A 162 -3.32 -6.94 7.58
CA MET A 162 -3.91 -5.92 6.73
C MET A 162 -5.11 -5.22 7.38
N LYS A 163 -6.01 -6.01 8.01
CA LYS A 163 -7.20 -5.57 8.76
C LYS A 163 -7.91 -4.34 8.15
N PHE A 164 -8.17 -4.40 6.84
CA PHE A 164 -8.70 -3.25 6.09
C PHE A 164 -10.05 -3.54 5.44
N ASP A 165 -10.13 -4.61 4.65
CA ASP A 165 -11.36 -5.04 3.97
C ASP A 165 -11.52 -6.57 4.14
N ASP A 166 -12.66 -7.11 3.75
CA ASP A 166 -12.90 -8.55 3.78
C ASP A 166 -11.94 -9.25 2.81
N PRO A 167 -11.15 -10.24 3.28
CA PRO A 167 -10.14 -10.90 2.44
C PRO A 167 -10.76 -11.79 1.35
N GLU A 168 -12.00 -12.27 1.51
CA GLU A 168 -12.68 -13.15 0.57
C GLU A 168 -13.66 -12.38 -0.32
N LYS A 169 -14.26 -11.31 0.20
CA LYS A 169 -15.23 -10.48 -0.51
C LYS A 169 -15.01 -8.97 -0.26
N PRO A 170 -13.90 -8.40 -0.74
CA PRO A 170 -13.63 -6.97 -0.58
C PRO A 170 -14.65 -6.12 -1.34
N THR A 171 -15.15 -5.06 -0.73
CA THR A 171 -16.14 -4.15 -1.34
C THR A 171 -15.66 -2.70 -1.43
N ILE A 172 -14.63 -2.31 -0.66
CA ILE A 172 -14.26 -0.89 -0.50
C ILE A 172 -13.80 -0.26 -1.82
N LEU A 173 -13.03 -0.99 -2.64
CA LEU A 173 -12.61 -0.49 -3.95
C LEU A 173 -13.81 -0.28 -4.89
N ASP A 174 -14.80 -1.17 -4.83
CA ASP A 174 -16.01 -1.05 -5.64
C ASP A 174 -16.82 0.18 -5.24
N GLU A 175 -17.02 0.39 -3.94
CA GLU A 175 -17.72 1.55 -3.41
C GLU A 175 -17.04 2.88 -3.81
N LEU A 176 -15.71 2.93 -3.71
CA LEU A 176 -14.92 4.09 -4.15
C LEU A 176 -15.03 4.33 -5.67
N ILE A 177 -15.13 3.28 -6.48
CA ILE A 177 -15.37 3.40 -7.92
C ILE A 177 -16.79 3.92 -8.16
N GLU A 178 -17.79 3.38 -7.48
CA GLU A 178 -19.20 3.71 -7.71
C GLU A 178 -19.54 5.17 -7.38
N ILE A 179 -18.90 5.74 -6.36
CA ILE A 179 -19.14 7.15 -6.00
C ILE A 179 -18.66 8.12 -7.08
N THR A 180 -17.73 7.70 -7.95
CA THR A 180 -17.29 8.48 -9.13
C THR A 180 -18.36 8.58 -10.22
N GLY A 181 -19.45 7.82 -10.10
CA GLY A 181 -20.48 7.65 -11.13
C GLY A 181 -20.23 6.45 -12.04
N ALA A 182 -19.02 5.87 -12.03
CA ALA A 182 -18.74 4.63 -12.73
C ALA A 182 -19.53 3.46 -12.14
N LYS A 183 -19.72 2.40 -12.92
CA LYS A 183 -20.32 1.16 -12.46
C LYS A 183 -19.24 0.11 -12.28
N SER A 184 -19.00 -0.35 -11.05
CA SER A 184 -18.19 -1.55 -10.84
C SER A 184 -18.95 -2.76 -11.35
N ILE A 185 -18.31 -3.58 -12.18
CA ILE A 185 -18.93 -4.78 -12.73
C ILE A 185 -18.43 -6.03 -12.01
N GLU A 186 -19.37 -6.93 -11.71
CA GLU A 186 -19.05 -8.26 -11.24
C GLU A 186 -18.63 -9.14 -12.41
N TYR A 187 -17.60 -9.96 -12.21
CA TYR A 187 -17.09 -10.90 -13.20
C TYR A 187 -16.51 -12.13 -12.51
N MET A 188 -16.42 -13.23 -13.26
CA MET A 188 -15.88 -14.49 -12.74
C MET A 188 -14.44 -14.28 -12.27
N TYR A 189 -14.07 -14.89 -11.14
CA TYR A 189 -12.70 -14.84 -10.61
C TYR A 189 -12.18 -13.44 -10.25
N LYS A 190 -13.06 -12.46 -9.98
CA LYS A 190 -12.68 -11.09 -9.59
C LYS A 190 -11.57 -10.99 -8.53
N ASN A 191 -11.63 -11.87 -7.51
CA ASN A 191 -10.69 -11.88 -6.40
C ASN A 191 -9.48 -12.83 -6.59
N LEU A 192 -9.31 -13.39 -7.79
CA LEU A 192 -8.17 -14.24 -8.11
C LEU A 192 -6.87 -13.42 -8.18
N CYS A 193 -5.71 -14.07 -8.02
CA CYS A 193 -4.42 -13.43 -8.23
C CYS A 193 -4.27 -12.99 -9.69
N CYS A 194 -3.67 -11.82 -9.96
CA CYS A 194 -3.34 -11.38 -11.33
C CYS A 194 -2.12 -12.10 -11.95
N GLY A 195 -1.48 -13.02 -11.23
CA GLY A 195 -0.30 -13.76 -11.70
C GLY A 195 1.03 -13.01 -11.60
N GLN A 196 1.02 -11.69 -11.36
CA GLN A 196 2.23 -10.86 -11.39
C GLN A 196 3.41 -11.34 -10.51
N PRO A 197 3.21 -11.92 -9.30
CA PRO A 197 4.34 -12.35 -8.46
C PRO A 197 5.28 -13.40 -9.08
N ILE A 198 4.83 -14.13 -10.10
CA ILE A 198 5.65 -15.13 -10.81
C ILE A 198 6.15 -14.64 -12.18
N ARG A 199 5.86 -13.38 -12.54
CA ARG A 199 6.39 -12.75 -13.75
C ARG A 199 7.92 -12.62 -13.64
N GLY A 200 8.62 -13.01 -14.69
CA GLY A 200 10.09 -13.10 -14.75
C GLY A 200 10.65 -14.46 -14.33
N LEU A 201 9.85 -15.31 -13.67
CA LEU A 201 10.20 -16.70 -13.33
C LEU A 201 9.45 -17.70 -14.23
N ASN A 202 8.14 -17.53 -14.36
CA ASN A 202 7.29 -18.32 -15.25
C ASN A 202 6.24 -17.42 -15.91
N ASP A 203 6.66 -16.80 -17.00
CA ASP A 203 5.84 -15.84 -17.75
C ASP A 203 4.61 -16.47 -18.39
N GLU A 204 4.71 -17.72 -18.84
CA GLU A 204 3.59 -18.44 -19.44
C GLU A 204 2.44 -18.59 -18.43
N VAL A 205 2.74 -19.08 -17.22
CA VAL A 205 1.73 -19.25 -16.18
C VAL A 205 1.21 -17.90 -15.69
N SER A 206 2.09 -16.91 -15.51
CA SER A 206 1.69 -15.55 -15.11
C SER A 206 0.67 -14.95 -16.08
N LEU A 207 0.94 -15.04 -17.38
CA LEU A 207 0.07 -14.46 -18.42
C LEU A 207 -1.20 -15.28 -18.63
N ARG A 208 -1.14 -16.61 -18.43
CA ARG A 208 -2.34 -17.45 -18.45
C ARG A 208 -3.32 -17.05 -17.35
N ILE A 209 -2.83 -16.84 -16.13
CA ILE A 209 -3.66 -16.38 -15.01
C ILE A 209 -4.26 -14.99 -15.30
N ALA A 210 -3.46 -14.06 -15.82
CA ALA A 210 -3.91 -12.70 -16.10
C ALA A 210 -4.96 -12.61 -17.24
N LYS A 211 -5.10 -13.66 -18.05
CA LYS A 211 -6.04 -13.73 -19.17
C LYS A 211 -7.44 -14.21 -18.75
N GLU A 212 -7.52 -14.92 -17.62
CA GLU A 212 -8.80 -15.34 -17.00
C GLU A 212 -9.56 -14.12 -16.44
#